data_AF-A0A7V4DE42-F1
#
_entry.id   AF-A0A7V4DE42-F1
#
_cell.length_a   1.000
_cell.length_b   1.000
_cell.length_c   1.000
_cell.angle_alpha   90.00
_cell.angle_beta   90.00
_cell.angle_gamma   90.00
#
_symmetry.space_group_name_H-M   'P 1'
#
loop_
_entity.id
_entity.type
_entity.pdbx_description
1 polymer ?
#
loop_
_entity_poly.entity_id
_entity_poly.type
_entity_poly.pdbx_seq_one_letter_code
_entity_poly.pdbx_strand_id
1 'polypeptide(L)'
;LVNAFLLLSTIFSGILSGIIIGLFTPWVALLRGILPAPLSPMVPFIMVGNGALVTVFGLLAKRKSLSFEIAGVCLGALVKYLILSQAVRFLVAVPPPVARAMQVPQLVTALLGGAIALSLSRAVERTRLPGKRASG
;
A
#
# COMPACT_ATOMS: atom_id res chain seq x y z
N LEU A 1 -3.87 -7.36 4.68
CA LEU A 1 -2.73 -7.91 3.89
C LEU A 1 -2.60 -7.35 2.47
N VAL A 2 -3.58 -6.60 1.93
CA VAL A 2 -3.48 -5.99 0.57
C VAL A 2 -2.18 -5.21 0.36
N ASN A 3 -1.76 -4.41 1.34
CA ASN A 3 -0.53 -3.62 1.23
C ASN A 3 0.74 -4.50 1.05
N ALA A 4 0.76 -5.73 1.58
CA ALA A 4 1.88 -6.65 1.33
C ALA A 4 1.98 -7.00 -0.15
N PHE A 5 0.86 -7.32 -0.80
CA PHE A 5 0.82 -7.61 -2.23
C PHE A 5 1.18 -6.40 -3.09
N LEU A 6 0.75 -5.20 -2.72
CA LEU A 6 1.13 -3.96 -3.40
C LEU A 6 2.64 -3.75 -3.40
N LEU A 7 3.25 -3.89 -2.22
CA LEU A 7 4.68 -3.69 -2.05
C LEU A 7 5.49 -4.84 -2.70
N LEU A 8 5.06 -6.09 -2.59
CA LEU A 8 5.68 -7.22 -3.28
C LEU A 8 5.62 -7.08 -4.81
N SER A 9 4.47 -6.68 -5.36
CA SER A 9 4.36 -6.39 -6.79
C SER A 9 5.32 -5.27 -7.18
N THR A 10 5.46 -4.25 -6.33
CA THR A 10 6.42 -3.16 -6.58
C THR A 10 7.86 -3.65 -6.59
N ILE A 11 8.23 -4.54 -5.66
CA ILE A 11 9.57 -5.13 -5.55
C ILE A 11 9.89 -5.99 -6.78
N PHE A 12 8.95 -6.85 -7.20
CA PHE A 12 9.23 -7.87 -8.22
C PHE A 12 8.87 -7.46 -9.65
N SER A 13 7.97 -6.51 -9.83
CA SER A 13 7.39 -6.12 -11.12
C SER A 13 7.41 -4.61 -11.36
N GLY A 14 7.92 -3.83 -10.40
CA GLY A 14 8.14 -2.39 -10.53
C GLY A 14 6.97 -1.52 -10.06
N ILE A 15 7.20 -0.20 -10.05
CA ILE A 15 6.25 0.78 -9.48
C ILE A 15 4.90 0.75 -10.20
N LEU A 16 4.90 0.66 -11.53
CA LEU A 16 3.67 0.69 -12.33
C LEU A 16 2.73 -0.47 -12.00
N SER A 17 3.24 -1.69 -11.80
CA SER A 17 2.40 -2.83 -11.45
C SER A 17 1.76 -2.65 -10.08
N GLY A 18 2.52 -2.16 -9.10
CA GLY A 18 1.99 -1.85 -7.77
C GLY A 18 0.92 -0.75 -7.81
N ILE A 19 1.09 0.28 -8.65
CA ILE A 19 0.08 1.32 -8.85
C ILE A 19 -1.19 0.73 -9.44
N ILE A 20 -1.09 -0.04 -10.54
CA ILE A 20 -2.25 -0.66 -11.19
C ILE A 20 -3.04 -1.50 -10.19
N ILE A 21 -2.37 -2.38 -9.43
CA ILE A 21 -3.03 -3.18 -8.39
C ILE A 21 -3.62 -2.26 -7.29
N GLY A 22 -2.91 -1.21 -6.91
CA GLY A 22 -3.37 -0.22 -5.93
C GLY A 22 -4.68 0.47 -6.32
N LEU A 23 -4.87 0.74 -7.61
CA LEU A 23 -6.09 1.32 -8.18
C LEU A 23 -7.22 0.29 -8.27
N PHE A 24 -6.92 -0.98 -8.56
CA PHE A 24 -7.95 -2.02 -8.70
C PHE A 24 -8.45 -2.60 -7.37
N THR A 25 -7.59 -2.70 -6.36
CA THR A 25 -7.93 -3.37 -5.09
C THR A 25 -9.20 -2.86 -4.40
N PRO A 26 -9.51 -1.55 -4.37
CA PRO A 26 -10.71 -1.07 -3.67
C PRO A 26 -12.00 -1.38 -4.44
N TRP A 27 -11.94 -1.45 -5.78
CA TRP A 27 -13.05 -1.92 -6.61
C TRP A 27 -13.39 -3.37 -6.30
N VAL A 28 -12.38 -4.23 -6.26
CA VAL A 28 -12.57 -5.64 -5.91
C VAL A 28 -13.13 -5.77 -4.48
N ALA A 29 -12.63 -4.98 -3.54
CA ALA A 29 -13.13 -4.99 -2.17
C ALA A 29 -14.61 -4.60 -2.07
N LEU A 30 -15.05 -3.59 -2.83
CA LEU A 30 -16.45 -3.16 -2.88
C LEU A 30 -17.34 -4.23 -3.52
N LEU A 31 -16.95 -4.76 -4.69
CA LEU A 31 -17.71 -5.77 -5.43
C LEU A 31 -17.85 -7.10 -4.64
N ARG A 32 -16.86 -7.42 -3.81
CA ARG A 32 -16.85 -8.62 -2.96
C ARG A 32 -17.53 -8.41 -1.61
N GLY A 33 -18.04 -7.22 -1.31
CA GLY A 33 -18.64 -6.89 -0.01
C GLY A 33 -17.64 -6.85 1.15
N ILE A 34 -16.33 -6.84 0.87
CA ILE A 34 -15.27 -6.71 1.88
C ILE A 34 -15.22 -5.27 2.38
N LEU A 35 -15.42 -4.31 1.49
CA LEU A 35 -15.65 -2.91 1.83
C LEU A 35 -17.16 -2.69 2.00
N PRO A 36 -17.65 -2.28 3.18
CA PRO A 36 -19.06 -2.00 3.38
C PRO A 36 -19.57 -0.93 2.40
N ALA A 37 -20.76 -1.13 1.84
CA ALA A 37 -21.35 -0.22 0.85
C ALA A 37 -21.40 1.27 1.28
N PRO A 38 -21.66 1.63 2.56
CA PRO A 38 -21.60 3.02 3.01
C PRO A 38 -20.22 3.68 2.89
N LEU A 39 -19.16 2.88 2.79
CA LEU A 39 -17.78 3.35 2.60
C LEU A 39 -17.38 3.43 1.12
N SER A 40 -18.30 3.18 0.18
CA SER A 40 -18.05 3.34 -1.25
C SER A 40 -17.50 4.73 -1.65
N PRO A 41 -17.87 5.86 -1.01
CA PRO A 41 -17.25 7.17 -1.33
C PRO A 41 -15.76 7.25 -0.99
N MET A 42 -15.25 6.33 -0.15
CA MET A 42 -13.82 6.26 0.20
C MET A 42 -12.97 5.61 -0.89
N VAL A 43 -13.57 4.85 -1.81
CA VAL A 43 -12.87 4.10 -2.88
C VAL A 43 -11.81 4.94 -3.61
N PRO A 44 -12.11 6.12 -4.19
CA PRO A 44 -11.11 6.92 -4.89
C PRO A 44 -9.95 7.35 -3.99
N PHE A 45 -10.21 7.63 -2.70
CA PHE A 45 -9.15 8.01 -1.76
C PHE A 45 -8.28 6.82 -1.33
N ILE A 46 -8.87 5.63 -1.23
CA ILE A 46 -8.11 4.39 -1.01
C ILE A 46 -7.22 4.09 -2.22
N MET A 47 -7.74 4.28 -3.44
CA MET A 47 -6.97 4.12 -4.68
C MET A 47 -5.76 5.05 -4.70
N VAL A 48 -5.97 6.35 -4.45
CA VAL A 48 -4.90 7.36 -4.39
C VAL A 48 -3.92 7.04 -3.26
N GLY A 49 -4.40 6.66 -2.09
CA GLY A 49 -3.57 6.27 -0.95
C GLY A 49 -2.70 5.04 -1.23
N ASN A 50 -3.25 4.02 -1.91
CA ASN A 50 -2.49 2.84 -2.34
C ASN A 50 -1.42 3.18 -3.38
N GLY A 51 -1.79 3.99 -4.38
CA GLY A 51 -0.84 4.47 -5.39
C GLY A 51 0.29 5.30 -4.78
N ALA A 52 -0.02 6.17 -3.83
CA ALA A 52 0.95 6.97 -3.11
C ALA A 52 1.90 6.11 -2.26
N LEU A 53 1.37 5.13 -1.50
CA LEU A 53 2.16 4.16 -0.74
C LEU A 53 3.18 3.46 -1.65
N VAL A 54 2.72 2.90 -2.77
CA VAL A 54 3.56 2.19 -3.74
C VAL A 54 4.61 3.11 -4.35
N THR A 55 4.22 4.32 -4.74
CA THR A 55 5.11 5.27 -5.40
C THR A 55 6.22 5.71 -4.45
N VAL A 56 5.87 6.14 -3.24
CA VAL A 56 6.84 6.55 -2.21
C VAL A 56 7.78 5.39 -1.88
N PHE A 57 7.23 4.21 -1.58
CA PHE A 57 8.03 3.03 -1.30
C PHE A 57 8.97 2.68 -2.45
N GLY A 58 8.44 2.58 -3.67
CA GLY A 58 9.20 2.18 -4.84
C GLY A 58 10.33 3.14 -5.19
N LEU A 59 10.13 4.44 -5.03
CA LEU A 59 11.18 5.45 -5.24
C LEU A 59 12.33 5.31 -4.24
N LEU A 60 12.02 5.07 -2.95
CA LEU A 60 13.05 4.86 -1.94
C LEU A 60 13.74 3.49 -2.10
N ALA A 61 12.98 2.44 -2.42
CA ALA A 61 13.49 1.08 -2.60
C ALA A 61 14.51 0.97 -3.76
N LYS A 62 14.52 1.90 -4.73
CA LYS A 62 15.56 1.97 -5.78
C LYS A 62 16.99 2.06 -5.23
N ARG A 63 17.16 2.54 -3.99
CA ARG A 63 18.47 2.63 -3.33
C ARG A 63 19.02 1.27 -2.88
N LYS A 64 18.24 0.18 -3.00
CA LYS A 64 18.63 -1.22 -2.70
C LYS A 64 19.27 -1.37 -1.30
N SER A 65 18.73 -0.62 -0.33
CA SER A 65 19.18 -0.59 1.05
C SER A 65 17.98 -0.79 1.97
N LEU A 66 18.13 -1.67 2.97
CA LEU A 66 17.08 -2.00 3.93
C LEU A 66 16.55 -0.74 4.65
N SER A 67 17.43 0.18 5.02
CA SER A 67 17.04 1.43 5.69
C SER A 67 16.13 2.29 4.80
N PHE A 68 16.43 2.36 3.50
CA PHE A 68 15.59 3.10 2.54
C PHE A 68 14.27 2.38 2.26
N GLU A 69 14.27 1.04 2.21
CA GLU A 69 13.04 0.25 2.07
C GLU A 69 12.11 0.44 3.28
N ILE A 70 12.64 0.36 4.51
CA ILE A 70 11.89 0.61 5.74
C ILE A 70 11.36 2.05 5.75
N ALA A 71 12.21 3.03 5.44
CA ALA A 71 11.79 4.42 5.33
C ALA A 71 10.68 4.59 4.29
N GLY A 72 10.77 3.91 3.15
CA GLY A 72 9.76 3.91 2.10
C GLY A 72 8.42 3.36 2.58
N VAL A 73 8.43 2.27 3.35
CA VAL A 73 7.22 1.72 3.99
C VAL A 73 6.62 2.72 4.98
N CYS A 74 7.43 3.26 5.90
CA CYS A 74 6.96 4.17 6.94
C CYS A 74 6.41 5.48 6.34
N LEU A 75 7.15 6.10 5.42
CA LEU A 75 6.74 7.33 4.75
C LEU A 75 5.53 7.09 3.84
N GLY A 76 5.51 6.01 3.07
CA GLY A 76 4.37 5.68 2.22
C GLY A 76 3.10 5.39 3.02
N ALA A 77 3.23 4.70 4.16
CA ALA A 77 2.12 4.42 5.07
C ALA A 77 1.59 5.71 5.72
N LEU A 78 2.49 6.62 6.12
CA LEU A 78 2.13 7.93 6.63
C LEU A 78 1.41 8.77 5.56
N VAL A 79 1.94 8.85 4.35
CA VAL A 79 1.30 9.58 3.23
C VAL A 79 -0.10 9.03 2.94
N LYS A 80 -0.23 7.70 2.86
CA LYS A 80 -1.52 7.04 2.69
C LYS A 80 -2.49 7.38 3.82
N TYR A 81 -2.03 7.35 5.06
CA TYR A 81 -2.84 7.73 6.23
C TYR A 81 -3.31 9.19 6.11
N LEU A 82 -2.42 10.13 5.79
CA LEU A 82 -2.77 11.54 5.62
C LEU A 82 -3.80 11.77 4.51
N ILE A 83 -3.67 11.09 3.36
CA ILE A 83 -4.65 11.15 2.27
C ILE A 83 -6.04 10.71 2.77
N LEU A 84 -6.11 9.59 3.50
CA LEU A 84 -7.37 9.09 4.05
C LEU A 84 -7.89 10.00 5.18
N SER A 85 -7.01 10.58 5.99
CA SER A 85 -7.37 11.54 7.04
C SER A 85 -8.02 12.80 6.48
N GLN A 86 -7.48 13.31 5.37
CA GLN A 86 -8.05 14.46 4.67
C GLN A 86 -9.37 14.10 3.97
N ALA A 87 -9.45 12.94 3.33
CA ALA A 87 -10.69 12.46 2.69
C ALA A 87 -11.89 12.49 3.63
N VAL A 88 -11.71 12.02 4.87
CA VAL A 88 -12.77 12.00 5.88
C VAL A 88 -13.27 13.40 6.27
N ARG A 89 -12.41 14.43 6.18
CA ARG A 89 -12.83 15.82 6.43
C ARG A 89 -13.68 16.37 5.29
N PHE A 90 -13.43 15.92 4.05
CA PHE A 90 -14.15 16.39 2.87
C PHE A 90 -15.44 15.60 2.59
N LEU A 91 -15.58 14.40 3.14
CA LEU A 91 -16.74 13.53 2.91
C LEU A 91 -17.87 13.78 3.92
N VAL A 92 -18.76 14.72 3.60
CA VAL A 92 -19.99 15.00 4.38
C VAL A 92 -20.96 13.81 4.37
N ALA A 93 -20.87 12.93 3.36
CA ALA A 93 -21.77 11.79 3.15
C ALA A 93 -21.50 10.58 4.06
N VAL A 94 -20.36 10.53 4.77
CA VAL A 94 -20.00 9.39 5.64
C VAL A 94 -19.92 9.86 7.08
N PRO A 95 -20.63 9.21 8.03
CA PRO A 95 -20.53 9.56 9.44
C PRO A 95 -19.06 9.57 9.91
N PRO A 96 -18.57 10.65 10.55
CA PRO A 96 -17.16 10.78 10.93
C PRO A 96 -16.60 9.59 11.73
N PRO A 97 -17.35 8.94 12.65
CA PRO A 97 -16.86 7.75 13.36
C PRO A 97 -16.56 6.57 12.42
N VAL A 98 -17.42 6.34 11.44
CA VAL A 98 -17.32 5.23 10.47
C VAL A 98 -16.13 5.45 9.54
N ALA A 99 -15.95 6.70 9.10
CA ALA A 99 -14.85 7.07 8.23
C ALA A 99 -13.49 7.03 8.96
N ARG A 100 -13.43 7.47 10.22
CA ARG A 100 -12.23 7.36 11.08
C ARG A 100 -11.86 5.91 11.40
N ALA A 101 -12.86 5.04 11.56
CA ALA A 101 -12.64 3.61 11.80
C ALA A 101 -11.86 2.93 10.66
N MET A 102 -11.82 3.50 9.45
CA MET A 102 -10.99 2.99 8.37
C MET A 102 -9.54 3.47 8.37
N GLN A 103 -9.22 4.62 8.99
CA GLN A 103 -7.90 5.25 8.87
C GLN A 103 -6.82 4.47 9.64
N VAL A 104 -7.08 4.17 10.91
CA VAL A 104 -6.12 3.50 11.79
C VAL A 104 -5.83 2.08 11.29
N PRO A 105 -6.82 1.25 10.93
CA PRO A 105 -6.54 -0.05 10.32
C PRO A 105 -5.76 0.03 9.01
N GLN A 106 -5.99 1.04 8.17
CA GLN A 106 -5.23 1.22 6.93
C GLN A 106 -3.75 1.52 7.19
N LEU A 107 -3.43 2.29 8.23
CA LEU A 107 -2.05 2.54 8.66
C LEU A 107 -1.39 1.26 9.19
N VAL A 108 -2.04 0.58 10.16
CA VAL A 108 -1.53 -0.65 10.77
C VAL A 108 -1.28 -1.72 9.70
N THR A 109 -2.25 -1.92 8.79
CA THR A 109 -2.11 -2.91 7.72
C THR A 109 -1.08 -2.52 6.67
N ALA A 110 -0.74 -1.24 6.50
CA ALA A 110 0.33 -0.80 5.60
C ALA A 110 1.71 -1.13 6.19
N LEU A 111 1.90 -0.86 7.49
CA LEU A 111 3.13 -1.18 8.20
C LEU A 111 3.35 -2.70 8.28
N LEU A 112 2.34 -3.45 8.71
CA LEU A 112 2.41 -4.92 8.75
C LEU A 112 2.60 -5.51 7.35
N GLY A 113 1.92 -4.95 6.35
CA GLY A 113 2.08 -5.36 4.97
C GLY A 113 3.50 -5.14 4.47
N GLY A 114 4.11 -4.00 4.82
CA GLY A 114 5.52 -3.72 4.50
C GLY A 114 6.49 -4.66 5.21
N ALA A 115 6.31 -4.92 6.49
CA ALA A 115 7.13 -5.88 7.23
C ALA A 115 7.10 -7.27 6.57
N ILE A 116 5.91 -7.73 6.18
CA ILE A 116 5.73 -9.00 5.47
C ILE A 116 6.39 -8.96 4.10
N ALA A 117 6.18 -7.90 3.31
CA ALA A 117 6.73 -7.77 1.97
C ALA A 117 8.26 -7.80 1.97
N LEU A 118 8.90 -7.06 2.89
CA LEU A 118 10.35 -7.00 3.02
C LEU A 118 10.96 -8.31 3.54
N SER A 119 10.23 -9.04 4.39
CA SER A 119 10.67 -10.35 4.88
C SER A 119 10.60 -11.40 3.78
N LEU A 120 9.49 -11.43 3.03
CA LEU A 120 9.30 -12.35 1.92
C LEU A 120 10.25 -12.07 0.75
N SER A 121 10.49 -10.81 0.40
CA SER A 121 11.44 -10.48 -0.66
C SER A 121 12.84 -11.02 -0.36
N ARG A 122 13.30 -10.84 0.88
CA ARG A 122 14.59 -11.38 1.35
C ARG A 122 14.63 -12.90 1.39
N ALA A 123 13.54 -13.56 1.79
CA ALA A 123 13.46 -15.01 1.75
C ALA A 123 13.59 -15.55 0.31
N VAL A 124 12.95 -14.89 -0.66
CA VAL A 124 13.06 -15.23 -2.09
C VAL A 124 14.44 -14.95 -2.66
N GLU A 125 15.08 -13.84 -2.25
CA GLU A 125 16.46 -13.54 -2.67
C GLU A 125 17.47 -14.58 -2.16
N ARG A 126 17.26 -15.13 -0.96
CA ARG A 126 18.16 -16.16 -0.38
C ARG A 126 18.03 -17.52 -1.08
N THR A 127 16.86 -17.85 -1.64
CA THR A 127 16.65 -19.12 -2.35
C THR A 127 17.04 -19.06 -3.82
N ARG A 128 17.11 -17.87 -4.42
CA ARG A 128 17.75 -17.65 -5.73
C ARG A 128 19.27 -17.56 -5.54
N LEU A 129 20.01 -18.63 -5.86
CA LEU A 129 21.48 -18.67 -5.86
C LEU A 129 22.11 -17.40 -6.50
N PRO A 130 23.30 -16.95 -6.03
CA PRO A 130 23.89 -15.67 -6.39
C PRO A 130 24.24 -15.61 -7.88
N GLY A 131 23.34 -15.04 -8.69
CA GLY A 131 23.57 -14.97 -10.13
C GLY A 131 22.77 -13.93 -10.92
N LYS A 132 21.64 -13.42 -10.43
CA LYS A 132 20.88 -12.40 -11.17
C LYS A 132 20.20 -11.40 -10.22
N ARG A 133 20.94 -10.35 -9.86
CA ARG A 133 20.28 -9.05 -9.64
C ARG A 133 19.71 -8.66 -11.00
N ALA A 134 18.40 -8.78 -11.18
CA ALA A 134 17.72 -8.14 -12.29
C ALA A 134 18.00 -6.63 -12.17
N SER A 135 18.87 -6.16 -13.05
CA SER A 135 19.09 -4.75 -13.34
C SER A 135 17.83 -4.23 -14.03
N GLY A 136 16.94 -3.64 -13.25
CA GLY A 136 15.94 -2.68 -13.68
C GLY A 136 16.14 -1.39 -12.89
#